data_AF-A0A0H4I3Y2-F1
#
_entry.id   AF-A0A0H4I3Y2-F1
#
_cell.length_a   1.000
_cell.length_b   1.000
_cell.length_c   1.000
_cell.angle_alpha   90.00
_cell.angle_beta   90.00
_cell.angle_gamma   90.00
#
_symmetry.space_group_name_H-M   'P 1'
#
loop_
_entity.id
_entity.type
_entity.pdbx_description
1 polymer ?
#
loop_
_entity_poly.entity_id
_entity_poly.type
_entity_poly.pdbx_seq_one_letter_code
_entity_poly.pdbx_strand_id
1 'polypeptide(L)'
;MYEQQKRLYLLGWLAGWDSSSHVGGRWYYVSLVSVILFLVIGLVFTRFGSIRLCKDTDQPEFSNFSWFSMLFGAGIGIGILFWSVAEPISYFQGNPFIAENQQLWGWARSK
;
A
#
# COMPACT_ATOMS: atom_id res chain seq x y z
N MET A 1 -3.02 -21.74 29.92
CA MET A 1 -3.22 -22.51 28.67
C MET A 1 -4.52 -22.09 27.97
N TYR A 2 -5.69 -22.21 28.61
CA TYR A 2 -7.00 -21.82 28.06
C TYR A 2 -7.11 -20.36 27.56
N GLU A 3 -6.58 -19.39 28.31
CA GLU A 3 -6.61 -17.97 27.91
C GLU A 3 -5.82 -17.66 26.63
N GLN A 4 -4.72 -18.40 26.39
CA GLN A 4 -3.92 -18.26 25.17
C GLN A 4 -4.70 -18.79 23.97
N GLN A 5 -5.39 -19.91 24.16
CA GLN A 5 -6.18 -20.54 23.12
C GLN A 5 -7.40 -19.69 22.75
N LYS A 6 -8.09 -19.10 23.73
CA LYS A 6 -9.20 -18.16 23.49
C LYS A 6 -8.75 -16.92 22.71
N ARG A 7 -7.56 -16.37 23.01
CA ARG A 7 -6.96 -15.27 22.24
C ARG A 7 -6.65 -15.69 20.80
N LEU A 8 -6.09 -16.87 20.59
CA LEU A 8 -5.78 -17.39 19.25
C LEU A 8 -7.04 -17.60 18.41
N TYR A 9 -8.13 -18.11 19.01
CA TYR A 9 -9.42 -18.23 18.33
C TYR A 9 -10.04 -16.87 17.99
N LEU A 10 -9.95 -15.88 18.90
CA LEU A 10 -10.43 -14.53 18.63
C LEU A 10 -9.63 -13.85 17.50
N LEU A 11 -8.31 -14.01 17.48
CA LEU A 11 -7.45 -13.49 16.41
C LEU A 11 -7.75 -14.18 15.08
N GLY A 12 -7.94 -15.50 15.08
CA GLY A 12 -8.35 -16.25 13.90
C GLY A 12 -9.73 -15.85 13.37
N TRP A 13 -10.68 -15.54 14.26
CA TRP A 13 -12.01 -15.06 13.88
C TRP A 13 -11.98 -13.66 13.27
N LEU A 14 -11.15 -12.76 13.82
CA LEU A 14 -10.94 -11.41 13.27
C LEU A 14 -10.21 -11.45 11.92
N ALA A 15 -9.20 -12.32 11.77
CA ALA A 15 -8.48 -12.48 10.50
C ALA A 15 -9.33 -13.18 9.42
N GLY A 16 -10.18 -14.14 9.82
CA GLY A 16 -11.05 -14.89 8.92
C GLY A 16 -12.23 -14.07 8.38
N TRP A 17 -12.67 -13.03 9.09
CA TRP A 17 -13.77 -12.14 8.66
C TRP A 17 -13.49 -11.49 7.29
N ASP A 18 -12.26 -11.01 7.07
CA ASP A 18 -11.83 -10.40 5.81
C ASP A 18 -11.75 -11.41 4.65
N SER A 19 -11.37 -12.65 4.96
CA SER A 19 -11.20 -13.72 3.98
C SER A 19 -12.51 -14.41 3.56
N SER A 20 -13.56 -14.33 4.39
CA SER A 20 -14.77 -15.16 4.25
C SER A 20 -15.96 -14.44 3.62
N SER A 21 -15.91 -13.11 3.51
CA SER A 21 -17.00 -12.34 2.91
C SER A 21 -17.00 -12.47 1.39
N HIS A 22 -18.10 -13.01 0.85
CA HIS A 22 -18.52 -12.93 -0.54
C HIS A 22 -18.00 -11.65 -1.20
N VAL A 23 -17.34 -11.78 -2.37
CA VAL A 23 -16.83 -10.79 -3.35
C VAL A 23 -16.64 -9.32 -2.88
N GLY A 24 -17.66 -8.70 -2.29
CA GLY A 24 -17.65 -7.35 -1.72
C GLY A 24 -16.64 -7.10 -0.59
N GLY A 25 -16.28 -8.08 0.26
CA GLY A 25 -15.29 -7.84 1.33
C GLY A 25 -13.84 -7.73 0.82
N ARG A 26 -13.47 -8.57 -0.14
CA ARG A 26 -12.12 -8.57 -0.75
C ARG A 26 -11.81 -7.30 -1.53
N TRP A 27 -12.83 -6.67 -2.11
CA TRP A 27 -12.70 -5.46 -2.92
C TRP A 27 -12.96 -4.19 -2.13
N TYR A 28 -13.49 -4.31 -0.91
CA TYR A 28 -13.86 -3.18 -0.06
C TYR A 28 -12.72 -2.18 0.10
N TYR A 29 -11.50 -2.65 0.41
CA TYR A 29 -10.33 -1.78 0.56
C TYR A 29 -10.01 -1.03 -0.74
N VAL A 30 -9.98 -1.74 -1.88
CA VAL A 30 -9.67 -1.15 -3.19
C VAL A 30 -10.73 -0.13 -3.59
N SER A 31 -12.00 -0.44 -3.40
CA SER A 31 -13.11 0.47 -3.70
C SER A 31 -13.11 1.70 -2.79
N LEU A 32 -12.83 1.53 -1.49
CA LEU A 32 -12.74 2.64 -0.54
C LEU A 32 -11.63 3.62 -0.91
N VAL A 33 -10.41 3.12 -1.16
CA VAL A 33 -9.27 3.96 -1.58
C VAL A 33 -9.57 4.67 -2.89
N SER A 34 -10.19 3.96 -3.84
CA SER A 34 -10.59 4.53 -5.13
C SER A 34 -11.61 5.66 -4.96
N VAL A 35 -12.64 5.48 -4.12
CA VAL A 35 -13.64 6.53 -3.83
C VAL A 35 -13.01 7.76 -3.20
N ILE A 36 -12.11 7.58 -2.23
CA ILE A 36 -11.38 8.70 -1.60
C ILE A 36 -10.51 9.42 -2.63
N LEU A 37 -9.83 8.69 -3.51
CA LEU A 37 -9.03 9.27 -4.59
C LEU A 37 -9.89 10.12 -5.52
N PHE A 38 -11.02 9.59 -5.99
CA PHE A 38 -11.95 10.34 -6.84
C PHE A 38 -12.56 11.53 -6.13
N LEU A 39 -12.82 11.44 -4.82
CA LEU A 39 -13.31 12.55 -4.00
C LEU A 39 -12.26 13.68 -3.94
N VAL A 40 -10.98 13.35 -3.68
CA VAL A 40 -9.91 14.36 -3.61
C VAL A 40 -9.69 15.01 -4.97
N ILE A 41 -9.65 14.22 -6.05
CA ILE A 41 -9.55 14.75 -7.42
C ILE A 41 -10.76 15.63 -7.73
N GLY A 42 -11.97 15.19 -7.40
CA GLY A 42 -13.19 15.95 -7.56
C GLY A 42 -13.15 17.29 -6.80
N LEU A 43 -12.63 17.30 -5.57
CA LEU A 43 -12.47 18.52 -4.78
C LEU A 43 -11.55 19.54 -5.45
N VAL A 44 -10.47 19.11 -6.11
CA VAL A 44 -9.56 20.00 -6.84
C VAL A 44 -10.27 20.75 -7.97
N PHE A 45 -11.18 20.08 -8.69
CA PHE A 45 -11.97 20.71 -9.76
C PHE A 45 -13.18 21.51 -9.26
N THR A 46 -13.55 21.37 -7.99
CA THR A 46 -14.64 22.14 -7.40
C THR A 46 -14.19 23.51 -6.90
N ARG A 47 -15.15 24.40 -6.63
CA ARG A 47 -14.92 25.75 -6.07
C ARG A 47 -14.09 25.74 -4.78
N PHE A 48 -14.10 24.62 -4.04
CA PHE A 48 -13.34 24.45 -2.80
C PHE A 48 -11.82 24.33 -3.03
N GLY A 49 -11.36 23.91 -4.21
CA GLY A 49 -9.93 23.82 -4.53
C GLY A 49 -9.24 25.18 -4.69
N SER A 50 -10.00 26.24 -5.00
CA SER A 50 -9.46 27.60 -5.16
C SER A 50 -9.41 28.40 -3.84
N ILE A 51 -9.91 27.82 -2.74
CA ILE A 51 -9.95 28.51 -1.46
C ILE A 51 -8.56 28.45 -0.82
N ARG A 52 -7.98 29.62 -0.55
CA ARG A 52 -6.74 29.72 0.22
C ARG A 52 -7.06 29.38 1.69
N LEU A 53 -6.30 28.44 2.25
CA LEU A 53 -6.40 28.04 3.66
C LEU A 53 -5.80 29.08 4.63
N CYS A 54 -5.26 30.18 4.10
CA CYS A 54 -4.71 31.31 4.85
C CYS A 54 -5.54 32.57 4.60
N LYS A 55 -5.27 33.67 5.34
CA LYS A 55 -5.90 34.96 5.06
C LYS A 55 -5.54 35.42 3.65
N ASP A 56 -6.47 36.11 2.99
CA ASP A 56 -6.30 36.54 1.59
C ASP A 56 -5.08 37.43 1.33
N THR A 57 -4.55 38.06 2.39
CA THR A 57 -3.40 38.96 2.39
C THR A 57 -2.07 38.27 2.67
N ASP A 58 -2.07 37.02 3.14
CA ASP A 58 -0.86 36.33 3.53
C ASP A 58 -0.16 35.72 2.31
N GLN A 59 1.15 35.93 2.25
CA GLN A 59 2.02 35.38 1.22
C GLN A 59 2.50 33.99 1.67
N PRO A 60 2.72 33.05 0.75
CA PRO A 60 3.23 31.72 1.11
C PRO A 60 4.60 31.83 1.79
N GLU A 61 4.72 31.27 3.00
CA GLU A 61 5.96 31.27 3.79
C GLU A 61 7.08 30.45 3.13
N PHE A 62 6.72 29.40 2.39
CA PHE A 62 7.65 28.52 1.70
C PHE A 62 7.52 28.66 0.18
N SER A 63 8.65 28.66 -0.52
CA SER A 63 8.68 28.54 -1.98
C SER A 63 8.05 27.22 -2.42
N ASN A 64 7.40 27.19 -3.59
CA ASN A 64 6.75 26.01 -4.16
C ASN A 64 7.66 24.77 -4.16
N PHE A 65 8.97 24.95 -4.37
CA PHE A 65 9.94 23.87 -4.35
C PHE A 65 10.21 23.32 -2.93
N SER A 66 10.31 24.21 -1.94
CA SER A 66 10.51 23.84 -0.54
C SER A 66 9.26 23.17 0.03
N TRP A 67 8.07 23.67 -0.33
CA TRP A 67 6.79 23.06 0.03
C TRP A 67 6.64 21.65 -0.56
N PHE A 68 6.98 21.44 -1.83
CA PHE A 68 6.95 20.12 -2.45
C PHE A 68 7.92 19.14 -1.76
N SER A 69 9.11 19.61 -1.39
CA SER A 69 10.08 18.82 -0.66
C SER A 69 9.57 18.41 0.74
N MET A 70 8.84 19.30 1.42
CA MET A 70 8.18 18.95 2.70
C MET A 70 7.10 17.89 2.52
N LEU A 71 6.30 17.93 1.46
CA LEU A 71 5.31 16.88 1.17
C LEU A 71 5.96 15.53 0.92
N PHE A 72 7.08 15.50 0.19
CA PHE A 72 7.84 14.27 -0.03
C PHE A 72 8.41 13.73 1.28
N GLY A 73 8.98 14.60 2.12
CA GLY A 73 9.48 14.24 3.44
C GLY A 73 8.40 13.76 4.41
N ALA A 74 7.18 14.32 4.33
CA ALA A 74 6.04 13.91 5.15
C ALA A 74 5.38 12.62 4.64
N GLY A 75 5.40 12.36 3.34
CA GLY A 75 4.64 11.29 2.69
C GLY A 75 5.41 9.98 2.46
N ILE A 76 6.72 10.04 2.26
CA ILE A 76 7.53 8.84 1.95
C ILE A 76 7.90 8.16 3.27
N GLY A 77 7.14 7.13 3.64
CA GLY A 77 7.33 6.39 4.90
C GLY A 77 8.27 5.17 4.80
N ILE A 78 8.55 4.57 5.96
CA ILE A 78 9.34 3.33 6.13
C ILE A 78 8.79 2.15 5.30
N GLY A 79 7.47 2.14 5.04
CA GLY A 79 6.81 1.09 4.28
C GLY A 79 7.34 0.96 2.85
N ILE A 80 7.63 2.08 2.18
CA ILE A 80 8.20 2.06 0.84
C ILE A 80 9.64 1.52 0.90
N LEU A 81 10.43 1.89 1.91
CA LEU A 81 11.81 1.39 2.04
C LEU A 81 11.85 -0.13 2.28
N PHE A 82 10.96 -0.65 3.11
CA PHE A 82 10.88 -2.10 3.37
C PHE A 82 10.31 -2.86 2.17
N TRP A 83 9.15 -2.45 1.67
CA TRP A 83 8.47 -3.18 0.60
C TRP A 83 9.11 -3.00 -0.76
N SER A 84 9.85 -1.90 -1.03
CA SER A 84 10.60 -1.74 -2.29
C SER A 84 11.65 -2.82 -2.53
N VAL A 85 12.17 -3.43 -1.47
CA VAL A 85 13.13 -4.55 -1.56
C VAL A 85 12.43 -5.88 -1.35
N ALA A 86 11.51 -5.96 -0.38
CA ALA A 86 10.82 -7.20 -0.05
C ALA A 86 9.89 -7.69 -1.17
N GLU A 87 9.19 -6.80 -1.85
CA GLU A 87 8.24 -7.15 -2.90
C GLU A 87 8.95 -7.78 -4.13
N PRO A 88 9.99 -7.15 -4.72
CA PRO A 88 10.72 -7.78 -5.84
C PRO A 88 11.36 -9.12 -5.47
N ILE A 89 11.93 -9.25 -4.27
CA ILE A 89 12.53 -10.51 -3.81
C ILE A 89 11.47 -11.61 -3.71
N SER A 90 10.28 -11.27 -3.20
CA SER A 90 9.16 -12.23 -3.08
C SER A 90 8.69 -12.72 -4.45
N TYR A 91 8.58 -11.82 -5.43
CA TYR A 91 8.24 -12.21 -6.81
C TYR A 91 9.37 -12.99 -7.50
N PHE A 92 10.63 -12.68 -7.19
CA PHE A 92 11.78 -13.40 -7.72
C PHE A 92 11.82 -14.85 -7.20
N GLN A 93 11.52 -15.07 -5.92
CA GLN A 93 11.48 -16.41 -5.32
C GLN A 93 10.30 -17.25 -5.83
N GLY A 94 9.17 -16.62 -6.16
CA GLY A 94 7.99 -17.30 -6.70
C GLY A 94 8.01 -17.54 -8.21
N ASN A 95 9.08 -17.17 -8.92
CA ASN A 95 9.11 -17.21 -10.38
C ASN A 95 9.36 -18.64 -10.92
N PRO A 96 8.39 -19.25 -11.64
CA PRO A 96 8.53 -20.60 -12.18
C PRO A 96 9.65 -20.73 -13.22
N PHE A 97 10.02 -19.66 -13.93
CA PHE A 97 11.11 -19.68 -14.92
C PHE A 97 12.50 -19.86 -14.28
N ILE A 98 12.68 -19.40 -13.04
CA ILE A 98 13.94 -19.56 -12.29
C ILE A 98 14.02 -20.97 -11.72
N ALA A 99 12.91 -21.48 -11.18
CA ALA A 99 12.82 -22.85 -10.70
C ALA A 99 13.05 -23.87 -11.82
N GLU A 100 12.44 -23.66 -12.99
CA GLU A 100 12.62 -24.51 -14.18
C GLU A 100 14.07 -24.47 -14.69
N ASN A 101 14.69 -23.29 -14.75
CA ASN A 101 16.10 -23.13 -15.11
C ASN A 101 17.03 -23.89 -14.14
N GLN A 102 16.83 -23.76 -12.82
CA GLN A 102 17.60 -24.52 -11.82
C GLN A 102 17.44 -26.03 -11.98
N GLN A 103 16.27 -26.50 -12.38
CA GLN A 103 16.00 -27.92 -12.63
C GLN A 103 16.71 -28.42 -13.89
N LEU A 104 16.71 -27.63 -14.97
CA LEU A 104 17.39 -27.93 -16.23
C LEU A 104 18.93 -27.94 -16.08
N TRP A 105 19.51 -26.96 -15.39
CA TRP A 105 20.96 -26.93 -15.11
C TRP A 105 21.40 -28.00 -14.11
N GLY A 106 20.52 -28.42 -13.20
CA GLY A 106 20.76 -29.55 -12.30
C GLY A 106 20.92 -30.85 -13.07
N TRP A 107 20.05 -31.10 -14.03
CA TRP A 107 20.15 -32.24 -14.95
C TRP A 107 21.40 -32.14 -15.85
N ALA A 108 21.69 -30.97 -16.41
CA ALA A 108 22.83 -30.77 -17.30
C ALA A 108 24.19 -30.94 -16.59
N ARG A 109 24.31 -30.56 -15.31
CA ARG A 109 25.50 -30.83 -14.49
C ARG A 109 25.66 -32.30 -14.08
N SER A 110 24.59 -33.08 -14.15
CA SER A 110 24.59 -34.50 -13.76
C SER A 110 24.97 -35.44 -14.90
N LYS A 111 25.14 -34.93 -16.12
CA LYS A 111 25.66 -35.64 -17.30
C LYS A 111 27.09 -35.22 -17.58
#